data_AF-A0A060S3J3-F1
#
_entry.id   AF-A0A060S3J3-F1
#
_cell.length_a   1.000
_cell.length_b   1.000
_cell.length_c   1.000
_cell.angle_alpha   90.00
_cell.angle_beta   90.00
_cell.angle_gamma   90.00
#
_symmetry.space_group_name_H-M   'P 1'
#
loop_
_entity.id
_entity.type
_entity.pdbx_description
1 polymer ?
#
loop_
_entity_poly.entity_id
_entity_poly.type
_entity_poly.pdbx_seq_one_letter_code
_entity_poly.pdbx_strand_id
1 'polypeptide(L)'
;MDSTASIPRADSLLPSCPRTHCLEEAVEAMRDRFISPEDVASLVVVLSRNVIAAAPPNQHGSFQDDTPGLEGFLWSLWYRLIVIADDDPSMHDRLGYILAAIMVKGKDGREGWRIWGNDFDWANLPIFWPALRECMNGLLIFLFKFIPDLLTVTLASAGPSVVDDNGKHLYQPYPSDVEVALSGDPPTDSARSRRAAQERTAWLNRNAFVARLWVLGVADMAFYGISTMRMELEPYSLSLDRRTLSESYGTKELDIENSATYIRIAGKQMYECRDILGPKGNPGWPSNAGAPGSSGGAWDGVDGYHPERWALWKAILKDISQREGRKNMIEAAKAAVVAMEKVEHEHGPIEHHAPSQ
;
A
#
# COMPACT_ATOMS: atom_id res chain seq x y z
N MET A 1 -45.67 42.32 -4.45
CA MET A 1 -46.08 41.21 -5.32
C MET A 1 -44.85 40.82 -6.10
N ASP A 2 -43.97 40.05 -5.47
CA ASP A 2 -42.71 39.57 -6.06
C ASP A 2 -42.98 38.21 -6.69
N SER A 3 -42.75 38.12 -8.00
CA SER A 3 -42.83 36.91 -8.80
C SER A 3 -41.42 36.51 -9.22
N THR A 4 -40.73 35.78 -8.35
CA THR A 4 -39.48 35.10 -8.70
C THR A 4 -39.81 33.74 -9.32
N ALA A 5 -39.77 33.69 -10.65
CA ALA A 5 -39.85 32.44 -11.39
C ALA A 5 -38.59 31.60 -11.11
N SER A 6 -38.79 30.43 -10.51
CA SER A 6 -37.74 29.44 -10.27
C SER A 6 -37.38 28.76 -11.59
N ILE A 7 -36.13 28.90 -12.02
CA ILE A 7 -35.58 28.19 -13.18
C ILE A 7 -35.35 26.73 -12.75
N PRO A 8 -35.97 25.73 -13.39
CA PRO A 8 -35.70 24.33 -13.06
C PRO A 8 -34.27 24.01 -13.47
N ARG A 9 -33.46 23.51 -12.51
CA ARG A 9 -32.16 22.92 -12.81
C ARG A 9 -32.38 21.75 -13.76
N ALA A 10 -31.87 21.90 -14.98
CA ALA A 10 -31.65 20.78 -15.88
C ALA A 10 -30.45 19.97 -15.34
N ASP A 11 -30.67 19.24 -14.24
CA ASP A 11 -29.90 18.04 -13.94
C ASP A 11 -30.37 16.98 -14.95
N SER A 12 -29.89 17.16 -16.18
CA SER A 12 -30.18 16.33 -17.32
C SER A 12 -29.57 14.95 -17.08
N LEU A 13 -30.49 13.99 -16.98
CA LEU A 13 -30.30 12.54 -17.00
C LEU A 13 -29.58 12.09 -18.28
N LEU A 14 -28.31 12.46 -18.47
CA LEU A 14 -27.47 11.72 -19.38
C LEU A 14 -27.36 10.31 -18.82
N PRO A 15 -27.65 9.26 -19.62
CA PRO A 15 -27.51 7.90 -19.14
C PRO A 15 -26.07 7.71 -18.66
N SER A 16 -25.91 7.39 -17.37
CA SER A 16 -24.61 7.08 -16.80
C SER A 16 -23.92 6.03 -17.68
N CYS A 17 -22.67 6.27 -18.07
CA CYS A 17 -21.89 5.31 -18.83
C CYS A 17 -22.01 3.92 -18.16
N PRO A 18 -22.33 2.84 -18.91
CA PRO A 18 -22.54 1.51 -18.34
C PRO A 18 -21.41 1.06 -17.39
N ARG A 19 -20.17 1.46 -17.70
CA ARG A 19 -18.99 1.23 -16.86
C ARG A 19 -19.08 1.89 -15.48
N THR A 20 -19.57 3.12 -15.41
CA THR A 20 -19.73 3.84 -14.13
C THR A 20 -20.76 3.15 -13.25
N HIS A 21 -21.90 2.77 -13.83
CA HIS A 21 -22.94 2.06 -13.09
C HIS A 21 -22.45 0.70 -12.56
N CYS A 22 -21.78 -0.09 -13.40
CA CYS A 22 -21.18 -1.36 -12.95
C CYS A 22 -20.16 -1.16 -11.83
N LEU A 23 -19.36 -0.08 -11.88
CA LEU A 23 -18.37 0.21 -10.84
C LEU A 23 -19.05 0.58 -9.51
N GLU A 24 -20.09 1.41 -9.55
CA GLU A 24 -20.85 1.81 -8.36
C GLU A 24 -21.53 0.60 -7.71
N GLU A 25 -22.17 -0.26 -8.50
CA GLU A 25 -22.81 -1.49 -8.04
C GLU A 25 -21.82 -2.43 -7.34
N ALA A 26 -20.62 -2.64 -7.92
CA ALA A 26 -19.58 -3.45 -7.30
C ALA A 26 -19.10 -2.86 -5.97
N VAL A 27 -18.92 -1.54 -5.90
CA VAL A 27 -18.44 -0.83 -4.71
C VAL A 27 -19.47 -0.87 -3.58
N GLU A 28 -20.75 -0.69 -3.90
CA GLU A 28 -21.85 -0.83 -2.94
C GLU A 28 -21.88 -2.26 -2.37
N ALA A 29 -21.77 -3.27 -3.23
CA ALA A 29 -21.75 -4.67 -2.79
C ALA A 29 -20.52 -5.02 -1.92
N MET A 30 -19.34 -4.47 -2.22
CA MET A 30 -18.16 -4.63 -1.37
C MET A 30 -18.37 -4.04 0.02
N ARG A 31 -19.09 -2.93 0.15
CA ARG A 31 -19.40 -2.25 1.42
C ARG A 31 -20.52 -2.95 2.21
N ASP A 32 -21.45 -3.59 1.54
CA ASP A 32 -22.58 -4.25 2.19
C ASP A 32 -22.17 -5.53 2.91
N ARG A 33 -22.17 -5.51 4.25
CA ARG A 33 -21.78 -6.64 5.10
C ARG A 33 -22.75 -7.82 5.05
N PHE A 34 -23.95 -7.64 4.49
CA PHE A 34 -24.94 -8.71 4.36
C PHE A 34 -24.76 -9.55 3.09
N ILE A 35 -24.03 -9.04 2.10
CA ILE A 35 -23.67 -9.81 0.90
C ILE A 35 -22.43 -10.64 1.21
N SER A 36 -22.47 -11.95 0.95
CA SER A 36 -21.30 -12.81 1.19
C SER A 36 -20.12 -12.42 0.28
N PRO A 37 -18.85 -12.62 0.71
CA PRO A 37 -17.70 -12.42 -0.16
C PRO A 37 -17.78 -13.16 -1.50
N GLU A 38 -18.35 -14.37 -1.51
CA GLU A 38 -18.55 -15.21 -2.69
C GLU A 38 -19.58 -14.63 -3.66
N ASP A 39 -20.65 -14.04 -3.15
CA ASP A 39 -21.65 -13.35 -3.95
C ASP A 39 -21.07 -12.07 -4.56
N VAL A 40 -20.31 -11.29 -3.80
CA VAL A 40 -19.58 -10.12 -4.34
C VAL A 40 -18.61 -10.55 -5.43
N ALA A 41 -17.85 -11.63 -5.22
CA ALA A 41 -16.93 -12.16 -6.23
C ALA A 41 -17.68 -12.58 -7.52
N SER A 42 -18.83 -13.23 -7.38
CA SER A 42 -19.67 -13.62 -8.52
C SER A 42 -20.23 -12.41 -9.25
N LEU A 43 -20.65 -11.38 -8.51
CA LEU A 43 -21.11 -10.11 -9.06
C LEU A 43 -20.00 -9.42 -9.86
N VAL A 44 -18.76 -9.37 -9.35
CA VAL A 44 -17.62 -8.80 -10.09
C VAL A 44 -17.43 -9.46 -11.46
N VAL A 45 -17.54 -10.80 -11.55
CA VAL A 45 -17.45 -11.52 -12.85
C VAL A 45 -18.57 -11.12 -13.80
N VAL A 46 -19.81 -11.01 -13.30
CA VAL A 46 -20.97 -10.58 -14.09
C VAL A 46 -20.79 -9.14 -14.60
N LEU A 47 -20.35 -8.24 -13.73
CA LEU A 47 -20.14 -6.83 -14.08
C LEU A 47 -19.00 -6.67 -15.09
N SER A 48 -17.92 -7.45 -14.98
CA SER A 48 -16.86 -7.49 -16.01
C SER A 48 -17.42 -7.89 -17.38
N ARG A 49 -18.29 -8.92 -17.48
CA ARG A 49 -18.94 -9.29 -18.74
C ARG A 49 -19.79 -8.16 -19.30
N ASN A 50 -20.57 -7.50 -18.45
CA ASN A 50 -21.44 -6.39 -18.86
C ASN A 50 -20.63 -5.23 -19.44
N VAL A 51 -19.50 -4.89 -18.80
CA VAL A 51 -18.59 -3.85 -19.30
C VAL A 51 -18.02 -4.24 -20.67
N ILE A 52 -17.58 -5.47 -20.85
CA ILE A 52 -17.02 -5.95 -22.12
C ILE A 52 -18.08 -5.91 -23.23
N ALA A 53 -19.29 -6.38 -22.94
CA ALA A 53 -20.40 -6.37 -23.90
C ALA A 53 -20.80 -4.94 -24.33
N ALA A 54 -20.61 -3.95 -23.44
CA ALA A 54 -20.91 -2.55 -23.71
C ALA A 54 -19.72 -1.77 -24.29
N ALA A 55 -18.51 -2.35 -24.33
CA ALA A 55 -17.30 -1.64 -24.76
C ALA A 55 -17.27 -1.47 -26.29
N PRO A 56 -16.95 -0.27 -26.81
CA PRO A 56 -16.70 -0.06 -28.23
C PRO A 56 -15.55 -0.97 -28.73
N PRO A 57 -15.62 -1.52 -29.95
CA PRO A 57 -14.59 -2.43 -30.47
C PRO A 57 -13.18 -1.84 -30.51
N ASN A 58 -13.05 -0.52 -30.61
CA ASN A 58 -11.77 0.20 -30.65
C ASN A 58 -11.21 0.56 -29.27
N GLN A 59 -11.91 0.24 -28.17
CA GLN A 59 -11.46 0.54 -26.82
C GLN A 59 -10.57 -0.57 -26.26
N HIS A 60 -9.52 -0.93 -27.00
CA HIS A 60 -8.51 -1.86 -26.52
C HIS A 60 -7.70 -1.27 -25.37
N GLY A 61 -7.14 -2.15 -24.55
CA GLY A 61 -6.21 -1.79 -23.48
C GLY A 61 -4.85 -1.38 -24.04
N SER A 62 -3.79 -1.75 -23.31
CA SER A 62 -2.42 -1.48 -23.73
C SER A 62 -2.02 -2.20 -25.03
N PHE A 63 -2.67 -3.32 -25.36
CA PHE A 63 -2.38 -4.12 -26.55
C PHE A 63 -3.61 -4.27 -27.46
N GLN A 64 -3.36 -4.44 -28.77
CA GLN A 64 -4.41 -4.54 -29.78
C GLN A 64 -5.32 -5.77 -29.60
N ASP A 65 -4.84 -6.81 -28.95
CA ASP A 65 -5.57 -8.05 -28.66
C ASP A 65 -6.14 -8.10 -27.23
N ASP A 66 -6.03 -7.01 -26.45
CA ASP A 66 -6.65 -6.91 -25.13
C ASP A 66 -8.18 -6.80 -25.25
N THR A 67 -8.86 -7.37 -24.26
CA THR A 67 -10.33 -7.35 -24.19
C THR A 67 -10.84 -5.93 -23.96
N PRO A 68 -11.65 -5.38 -24.88
CA PRO A 68 -12.07 -4.00 -24.80
C PRO A 68 -12.77 -3.63 -23.48
N GLY A 69 -12.38 -2.50 -22.90
CA GLY A 69 -12.95 -1.94 -21.67
C GLY A 69 -12.60 -2.64 -20.34
N LEU A 70 -12.14 -3.90 -20.38
CA LEU A 70 -11.90 -4.72 -19.17
C LEU A 70 -10.78 -4.14 -18.29
N GLU A 71 -9.62 -3.82 -18.87
CA GLU A 71 -8.47 -3.27 -18.15
C GLU A 71 -8.86 -2.02 -17.34
N GLY A 72 -9.49 -1.05 -18.01
CA GLY A 72 -9.90 0.20 -17.36
C GLY A 72 -10.91 -0.03 -16.24
N PHE A 73 -11.88 -0.94 -16.42
CA PHE A 73 -12.83 -1.27 -15.37
C PHE A 73 -12.15 -1.89 -14.15
N LEU A 74 -11.30 -2.90 -14.33
CA LEU A 74 -10.59 -3.55 -13.22
C LEU A 74 -9.66 -2.57 -12.50
N TRP A 75 -8.96 -1.71 -13.25
CA TRP A 75 -8.12 -0.66 -12.67
C TRP A 75 -8.92 0.25 -11.74
N SER A 76 -10.13 0.64 -12.18
CA SER A 76 -11.03 1.49 -11.38
C SER A 76 -11.59 0.74 -10.17
N LEU A 77 -11.99 -0.52 -10.36
CA LEU A 77 -12.51 -1.39 -9.31
C LEU A 77 -11.50 -1.58 -8.18
N TRP A 78 -10.25 -1.92 -8.51
CA TRP A 78 -9.20 -2.15 -7.52
C TRP A 78 -8.81 -0.89 -6.77
N TYR A 79 -8.74 0.27 -7.43
CA TYR A 79 -8.56 1.53 -6.71
C TYR A 79 -9.71 1.83 -5.76
N ARG A 80 -10.96 1.57 -6.15
CA ARG A 80 -12.11 1.78 -5.25
C ARG A 80 -12.06 0.83 -4.05
N LEU A 81 -11.68 -0.43 -4.27
CA LEU A 81 -11.45 -1.39 -3.18
C LEU A 81 -10.37 -0.89 -2.21
N ILE A 82 -9.23 -0.42 -2.72
CA ILE A 82 -8.15 0.14 -1.90
C ILE A 82 -8.62 1.38 -1.14
N VAL A 83 -9.40 2.27 -1.76
CA VAL A 83 -10.00 3.44 -1.08
C VAL A 83 -10.93 3.01 0.06
N ILE A 84 -11.72 1.93 -0.09
CA ILE A 84 -12.50 1.39 1.03
C ILE A 84 -11.57 0.95 2.17
N ALA A 85 -10.46 0.29 1.84
CA ALA A 85 -9.47 -0.13 2.85
C ALA A 85 -8.77 1.06 3.52
N ASP A 86 -8.49 2.13 2.77
CA ASP A 86 -7.91 3.38 3.27
C ASP A 86 -8.86 4.08 4.25
N ASP A 87 -10.15 4.12 3.92
CA ASP A 87 -11.18 4.86 4.67
C ASP A 87 -11.70 4.10 5.90
N ASP A 88 -11.85 2.76 5.82
CA ASP A 88 -12.48 1.94 6.86
C ASP A 88 -11.65 0.68 7.20
N PRO A 89 -10.84 0.71 8.28
CA PRO A 89 -10.04 -0.44 8.69
C PRO A 89 -10.89 -1.63 9.15
N SER A 90 -12.16 -1.43 9.50
CA SER A 90 -13.04 -2.54 9.88
C SER A 90 -13.49 -3.39 8.68
N MET A 91 -13.18 -2.95 7.45
CA MET A 91 -13.46 -3.68 6.22
C MET A 91 -12.30 -4.56 5.74
N HIS A 92 -11.10 -4.45 6.33
CA HIS A 92 -9.90 -5.13 5.83
C HIS A 92 -10.07 -6.64 5.65
N ASP A 93 -10.58 -7.34 6.67
CA ASP A 93 -10.77 -8.80 6.58
C ASP A 93 -11.82 -9.16 5.52
N ARG A 94 -12.93 -8.41 5.46
CA ARG A 94 -13.97 -8.62 4.43
C ARG A 94 -13.41 -8.43 3.02
N LEU A 95 -12.65 -7.37 2.78
CA LEU A 95 -12.03 -7.11 1.48
C LEU A 95 -11.01 -8.21 1.14
N GLY A 96 -10.25 -8.70 2.12
CA GLY A 96 -9.37 -9.85 1.95
C GLY A 96 -10.13 -11.12 1.54
N TYR A 97 -11.26 -11.41 2.19
CA TYR A 97 -12.11 -12.56 1.83
C TYR A 97 -12.76 -12.40 0.46
N ILE A 98 -13.15 -11.19 0.06
CA ILE A 98 -13.66 -10.93 -1.31
C ILE A 98 -12.56 -11.24 -2.34
N LEU A 99 -11.33 -10.78 -2.12
CA LEU A 99 -10.21 -11.08 -3.03
C LEU A 99 -9.93 -12.58 -3.09
N ALA A 100 -9.92 -13.29 -1.95
CA ALA A 100 -9.78 -14.74 -1.91
C ALA A 100 -10.89 -15.45 -2.69
N ALA A 101 -12.14 -15.02 -2.53
CA ALA A 101 -13.29 -15.58 -3.25
C ALA A 101 -13.22 -15.31 -4.77
N ILE A 102 -12.69 -14.16 -5.18
CA ILE A 102 -12.41 -13.86 -6.60
C ILE A 102 -11.33 -14.81 -7.13
N MET A 103 -10.25 -15.05 -6.39
CA MET A 103 -9.19 -15.98 -6.83
C MET A 103 -9.72 -17.39 -7.08
N VAL A 104 -10.66 -17.87 -6.25
CA VAL A 104 -11.29 -19.19 -6.42
C VAL A 104 -12.08 -19.30 -7.73
N LYS A 105 -12.54 -18.19 -8.32
CA LYS A 105 -13.19 -18.21 -9.64
C LYS A 105 -12.25 -18.68 -10.74
N GLY A 106 -10.93 -18.52 -10.58
CA GLY A 106 -9.91 -18.95 -11.53
C GLY A 106 -10.27 -18.60 -12.99
N LYS A 107 -10.65 -19.63 -13.75
CA LYS A 107 -10.95 -19.54 -15.18
C LYS A 107 -12.43 -19.37 -15.52
N ASP A 108 -13.29 -19.13 -14.53
CA ASP A 108 -14.72 -18.98 -14.73
C ASP A 108 -15.06 -17.68 -15.46
N GLY A 109 -15.81 -17.80 -16.55
CA GLY A 109 -16.45 -16.68 -17.22
C GLY A 109 -15.56 -15.73 -18.00
N ARG A 110 -14.36 -16.19 -18.35
CA ARG A 110 -13.30 -15.43 -19.02
C ARG A 110 -13.04 -15.90 -20.45
N GLU A 111 -14.02 -16.48 -21.15
CA GLU A 111 -13.80 -17.07 -22.48
C GLU A 111 -13.20 -16.04 -23.44
N GLY A 112 -11.91 -16.21 -23.78
CA GLY A 112 -11.16 -15.34 -24.68
C GLY A 112 -10.67 -14.01 -24.08
N TRP A 113 -10.79 -13.81 -22.76
CA TRP A 113 -10.35 -12.55 -22.13
C TRP A 113 -8.83 -12.47 -22.04
N ARG A 114 -8.29 -11.30 -22.36
CA ARG A 114 -6.87 -11.00 -22.36
C ARG A 114 -6.61 -9.60 -21.81
N ILE A 115 -5.54 -9.49 -21.03
CA ILE A 115 -5.02 -8.25 -20.47
C ILE A 115 -3.51 -8.27 -20.60
N TRP A 116 -2.96 -7.19 -21.15
CA TRP A 116 -1.54 -7.05 -21.41
C TRP A 116 -0.96 -8.16 -22.27
N GLY A 117 -1.73 -8.59 -23.27
CA GLY A 117 -1.37 -9.71 -24.16
C GLY A 117 -1.37 -11.09 -23.50
N ASN A 118 -1.73 -11.21 -22.21
CA ASN A 118 -1.78 -12.48 -21.49
C ASN A 118 -3.23 -12.95 -21.33
N ASP A 119 -3.40 -14.28 -21.26
CA ASP A 119 -4.69 -14.87 -20.92
C ASP A 119 -5.11 -14.45 -19.51
N PHE A 120 -6.35 -14.02 -19.38
CA PHE A 120 -6.93 -13.61 -18.12
C PHE A 120 -7.11 -14.81 -17.18
N ASP A 121 -6.86 -14.66 -15.88
CA ASP A 121 -7.17 -15.68 -14.85
C ASP A 121 -7.42 -14.98 -13.50
N TRP A 122 -8.60 -15.16 -12.92
CA TRP A 122 -8.95 -14.53 -11.64
C TRP A 122 -8.05 -14.99 -10.50
N ALA A 123 -7.46 -16.19 -10.58
CA ALA A 123 -6.55 -16.71 -9.57
C ALA A 123 -5.30 -15.82 -9.39
N ASN A 124 -4.96 -15.02 -10.39
CA ASN A 124 -3.80 -14.12 -10.35
C ASN A 124 -4.16 -12.67 -9.96
N LEU A 125 -5.44 -12.38 -9.71
CA LEU A 125 -5.96 -11.02 -9.47
C LEU A 125 -5.39 -10.00 -10.47
N PRO A 126 -5.66 -10.17 -11.78
CA PRO A 126 -5.09 -9.33 -12.82
C PRO A 126 -5.41 -7.87 -12.54
N ILE A 127 -4.42 -6.99 -12.78
CA ILE A 127 -4.48 -5.55 -12.50
C ILE A 127 -4.47 -5.16 -11.01
N PHE A 128 -4.82 -6.06 -10.07
CA PHE A 128 -4.85 -5.71 -8.65
C PHE A 128 -3.45 -5.37 -8.12
N TRP A 129 -2.46 -6.22 -8.36
CA TRP A 129 -1.09 -5.99 -7.87
C TRP A 129 -0.43 -4.73 -8.46
N PRO A 130 -0.55 -4.47 -9.77
CA PRO A 130 -0.12 -3.20 -10.34
C PRO A 130 -0.81 -1.98 -9.71
N ALA A 131 -2.14 -2.02 -9.52
CA ALA A 131 -2.89 -0.94 -8.90
C ALA A 131 -2.46 -0.71 -7.45
N LEU A 132 -2.32 -1.80 -6.67
CA LEU A 132 -1.81 -1.75 -5.31
C LEU A 132 -0.40 -1.17 -5.25
N ARG A 133 0.53 -1.65 -6.09
CA ARG A 133 1.90 -1.15 -6.17
C ARG A 133 1.94 0.34 -6.43
N GLU A 134 1.15 0.84 -7.37
CA GLU A 134 1.03 2.28 -7.61
C GLU A 134 0.54 3.04 -6.39
N CYS A 135 -0.39 2.45 -5.63
CA CYS A 135 -0.83 3.03 -4.37
C CYS A 135 0.23 2.95 -3.25
N MET A 136 1.20 2.05 -3.37
CA MET A 136 2.29 1.87 -2.41
C MET A 136 3.56 2.65 -2.77
N ASN A 137 3.61 3.33 -3.92
CA ASN A 137 4.74 4.17 -4.35
C ASN A 137 4.85 5.52 -3.58
N GLY A 138 4.36 5.57 -2.34
CA GLY A 138 4.49 6.69 -1.39
C GLY A 138 3.30 7.67 -1.34
N LEU A 139 3.23 8.43 -0.23
CA LEU A 139 2.23 9.49 0.02
C LEU A 139 2.23 10.57 -1.07
N LEU A 140 3.38 10.81 -1.69
CA LEU A 140 3.56 11.89 -2.68
C LEU A 140 2.69 11.67 -3.93
N ILE A 141 2.59 10.45 -4.46
CA ILE A 141 1.76 10.18 -5.66
C ILE A 141 0.27 10.48 -5.41
N PHE A 142 -0.21 10.28 -4.17
CA PHE A 142 -1.59 10.60 -3.81
C PHE A 142 -1.82 12.09 -3.60
N LEU A 143 -0.90 12.79 -2.92
CA LEU A 143 -0.97 14.24 -2.79
C LEU A 143 -0.95 14.94 -4.17
N PHE A 144 -0.20 14.41 -5.15
CA PHE A 144 -0.17 14.90 -6.53
C PHE A 144 -1.51 14.76 -7.28
N LYS A 145 -2.25 13.66 -7.08
CA LYS A 145 -3.51 13.42 -7.81
C LYS A 145 -4.69 14.27 -7.31
N PHE A 146 -4.68 14.70 -6.05
CA PHE A 146 -5.87 15.28 -5.39
C PHE A 146 -5.73 16.71 -4.87
N ILE A 147 -4.53 17.31 -4.94
CA ILE A 147 -4.33 18.73 -4.64
C ILE A 147 -3.71 19.39 -5.89
N PRO A 148 -4.52 19.86 -6.86
CA PRO A 148 -4.02 20.52 -8.08
C PRO A 148 -3.12 21.73 -7.78
N ASP A 149 -3.37 22.45 -6.68
CA ASP A 149 -2.51 23.56 -6.25
C ASP A 149 -1.16 23.10 -5.66
N LEU A 150 -1.09 21.86 -5.16
CA LEU A 150 0.19 21.22 -4.83
C LEU A 150 0.87 20.71 -6.10
N LEU A 151 0.19 20.56 -7.24
CA LEU A 151 0.88 20.34 -8.51
C LEU A 151 1.58 21.63 -8.97
N THR A 152 0.94 22.78 -8.82
CA THR A 152 1.56 24.07 -9.14
C THR A 152 2.67 24.42 -8.15
N VAL A 153 2.45 24.22 -6.84
CA VAL A 153 3.48 24.40 -5.83
C VAL A 153 4.53 23.31 -5.90
N THR A 154 4.27 22.05 -6.23
CA THR A 154 5.30 21.00 -6.24
C THR A 154 5.89 20.74 -7.63
N LEU A 155 5.39 21.31 -8.73
CA LEU A 155 6.14 21.43 -10.01
C LEU A 155 6.83 22.79 -10.15
N ALA A 156 6.35 23.85 -9.48
CA ALA A 156 7.10 25.11 -9.35
C ALA A 156 8.05 25.13 -8.13
N SER A 157 7.82 24.27 -7.12
CA SER A 157 8.69 24.01 -5.94
C SER A 157 9.26 22.58 -5.88
N ALA A 158 8.96 21.72 -6.87
CA ALA A 158 10.05 21.03 -7.58
C ALA A 158 10.75 22.04 -8.49
N GLY A 159 11.04 23.22 -7.93
CA GLY A 159 12.23 23.95 -8.28
C GLY A 159 13.39 22.95 -8.29
N PRO A 160 14.42 23.24 -9.10
CA PRO A 160 15.52 22.32 -9.35
C PRO A 160 15.89 21.68 -8.02
N SER A 161 15.82 20.35 -7.96
CA SER A 161 16.23 19.59 -6.77
C SER A 161 17.43 20.31 -6.20
N VAL A 162 17.35 20.77 -4.94
CA VAL A 162 18.45 21.56 -4.41
C VAL A 162 19.59 20.57 -4.30
N VAL A 163 20.49 20.63 -5.26
CA VAL A 163 21.65 19.76 -5.28
C VAL A 163 22.59 20.36 -4.23
N ASP A 164 22.90 19.60 -3.18
CA ASP A 164 23.90 20.05 -2.22
C ASP A 164 25.27 20.24 -2.91
N ASP A 165 26.26 20.77 -2.19
CA ASP A 165 27.61 20.98 -2.73
C ASP A 165 28.28 19.68 -3.23
N ASN A 166 27.71 18.50 -2.94
CA ASN A 166 28.20 17.19 -3.33
C ASN A 166 27.44 16.57 -4.52
N GLY A 167 26.50 17.27 -5.14
CA GLY A 167 25.73 16.68 -6.24
C GLY A 167 24.48 15.90 -5.78
N LYS A 168 24.09 15.96 -4.51
CA LYS A 168 22.96 15.20 -3.97
C LYS A 168 21.66 15.99 -4.03
N HIS A 169 20.62 15.40 -4.64
CA HIS A 169 19.26 15.95 -4.63
C HIS A 169 18.71 16.02 -3.20
N LEU A 170 18.55 17.23 -2.66
CA LEU A 170 17.80 17.49 -1.44
C LEU A 170 16.32 17.63 -1.80
N TYR A 171 15.50 16.70 -1.33
CA TYR A 171 14.05 16.84 -1.36
C TYR A 171 13.68 18.02 -0.45
N GLN A 172 12.91 18.99 -0.97
CA GLN A 172 12.47 20.11 -0.14
C GLN A 172 11.61 19.61 1.02
N PRO A 173 11.81 20.13 2.24
CA PRO A 173 11.01 19.74 3.38
C PRO A 173 9.54 20.10 3.12
N TYR A 174 8.63 19.29 3.67
CA TYR A 174 7.21 19.62 3.66
C TYR A 174 6.99 20.99 4.32
N PRO A 175 5.94 21.75 3.91
CA PRO A 175 5.49 22.88 4.71
C PRO A 175 5.26 22.44 6.16
N SER A 176 5.63 23.27 7.13
CA SER A 176 5.60 22.87 8.55
C SER A 176 4.22 22.40 9.02
N ASP A 177 3.13 23.01 8.50
CA ASP A 177 1.75 22.62 8.81
C ASP A 177 1.35 21.23 8.26
N VAL A 178 2.02 20.78 7.19
CA VAL A 178 1.88 19.44 6.61
C VAL A 178 2.76 18.45 7.38
N GLU A 179 4.00 18.82 7.68
CA GLU A 179 4.95 17.96 8.40
C GLU A 179 4.42 17.56 9.78
N VAL A 180 3.91 18.52 10.57
CA VAL A 180 3.33 18.24 11.89
C VAL A 180 2.13 17.29 11.79
N ALA A 181 1.26 17.50 10.80
CA ALA A 181 0.09 16.65 10.58
C ALA A 181 0.48 15.22 10.14
N LEU A 182 1.45 15.07 9.23
CA LEU A 182 1.99 13.75 8.85
C LEU A 182 2.68 13.05 10.03
N SER A 183 3.26 13.83 10.94
CA SER A 183 3.88 13.30 12.16
C SER A 183 2.89 12.90 13.25
N GLY A 184 1.59 13.10 13.04
CA GLY A 184 0.51 12.70 13.95
C GLY A 184 0.01 13.78 14.90
N ASP A 185 0.46 15.03 14.75
CA ASP A 185 -0.14 16.15 15.49
C ASP A 185 -1.54 16.48 14.93
N PRO A 186 -2.48 16.99 15.75
CA PRO A 186 -3.77 17.43 15.25
C PRO A 186 -3.60 18.44 14.11
N PRO A 187 -4.37 18.32 13.01
CA PRO A 187 -4.24 19.24 11.89
C PRO A 187 -4.64 20.66 12.32
N THR A 188 -3.94 21.65 11.78
CA THR A 188 -4.32 23.06 11.92
C THR A 188 -5.58 23.39 11.11
N ASP A 189 -6.08 24.63 11.20
CA ASP A 189 -7.21 25.10 10.40
C ASP A 189 -6.93 25.20 8.89
N SER A 190 -5.70 24.90 8.44
CA SER A 190 -5.35 24.88 7.02
C SER A 190 -5.94 23.64 6.32
N ALA A 191 -6.44 23.84 5.09
CA ALA A 191 -6.93 22.72 4.27
C ALA A 191 -5.83 21.70 3.96
N ARG A 192 -4.59 22.16 3.80
CA ARG A 192 -3.41 21.30 3.56
C ARG A 192 -3.12 20.41 4.75
N SER A 193 -3.12 20.97 5.96
CA SER A 193 -2.86 20.24 7.20
C SER A 193 -3.93 19.17 7.46
N ARG A 194 -5.22 19.50 7.27
CA ARG A 194 -6.31 18.51 7.34
C ARG A 194 -6.15 17.39 6.32
N ARG A 195 -5.81 17.72 5.07
CA ARG A 195 -5.59 16.69 4.04
C ARG A 195 -4.39 15.81 4.37
N ALA A 196 -3.30 16.39 4.86
CA ALA A 196 -2.12 15.64 5.30
C ALA A 196 -2.46 14.63 6.41
N ALA A 197 -3.27 15.03 7.40
CA ALA A 197 -3.73 14.12 8.45
C ALA A 197 -4.63 12.98 7.90
N GLN A 198 -5.48 13.26 6.91
CA GLN A 198 -6.29 12.24 6.22
C GLN A 198 -5.40 11.26 5.45
N GLU A 199 -4.45 11.75 4.65
CA GLU A 199 -3.53 10.92 3.88
C GLU A 199 -2.64 10.06 4.77
N ARG A 200 -2.21 10.61 5.91
CA ARG A 200 -1.49 9.86 6.94
C ARG A 200 -2.31 8.68 7.44
N THR A 201 -3.60 8.88 7.70
CA THR A 201 -4.51 7.83 8.17
C THR A 201 -4.74 6.78 7.08
N ALA A 202 -5.03 7.23 5.86
CA ALA A 202 -5.17 6.37 4.69
C ALA A 202 -3.92 5.51 4.45
N TRP A 203 -2.72 6.11 4.54
CA TRP A 203 -1.45 5.40 4.37
C TRP A 203 -1.26 4.26 5.38
N LEU A 204 -1.51 4.51 6.67
CA LEU A 204 -1.42 3.48 7.70
C LEU A 204 -2.48 2.39 7.51
N ASN A 205 -3.71 2.78 7.16
CA ASN A 205 -4.80 1.82 6.90
C ASN A 205 -4.48 0.94 5.68
N ARG A 206 -3.91 1.52 4.61
CA ARG A 206 -3.48 0.77 3.43
C ARG A 206 -2.43 -0.27 3.77
N ASN A 207 -1.39 0.12 4.49
CA ASN A 207 -0.32 -0.78 4.88
C ASN A 207 -0.83 -1.87 5.85
N ALA A 208 -1.76 -1.52 6.75
CA ALA A 208 -2.45 -2.50 7.57
C ALA A 208 -3.25 -3.52 6.74
N PHE A 209 -3.96 -3.05 5.70
CA PHE A 209 -4.66 -3.92 4.77
C PHE A 209 -3.70 -4.84 4.01
N VAL A 210 -2.60 -4.32 3.46
CA VAL A 210 -1.56 -5.13 2.79
C VAL A 210 -1.00 -6.20 3.71
N ALA A 211 -0.63 -5.83 4.94
CA ALA A 211 -0.16 -6.78 5.94
C ALA A 211 -1.24 -7.84 6.28
N ARG A 212 -2.53 -7.46 6.28
CA ARG A 212 -3.64 -8.41 6.47
C ARG A 212 -3.83 -9.37 5.29
N LEU A 213 -3.64 -8.92 4.05
CA LEU A 213 -3.68 -9.81 2.88
C LEU A 213 -2.66 -10.95 3.00
N TRP A 214 -1.49 -10.67 3.59
CA TRP A 214 -0.48 -11.69 3.88
C TRP A 214 -0.96 -12.70 4.92
N VAL A 215 -1.51 -12.20 6.02
CA VAL A 215 -1.99 -13.03 7.14
C VAL A 215 -3.14 -13.93 6.70
N LEU A 216 -4.02 -13.43 5.84
CA LEU A 216 -5.14 -14.17 5.27
C LEU A 216 -4.73 -15.15 4.17
N GLY A 217 -3.45 -15.16 3.76
CA GLY A 217 -2.96 -16.04 2.70
C GLY A 217 -3.50 -15.68 1.31
N VAL A 218 -3.98 -14.45 1.11
CA VAL A 218 -4.44 -13.97 -0.20
C VAL A 218 -3.26 -13.78 -1.15
N ALA A 219 -2.14 -13.30 -0.63
CA ALA A 219 -0.89 -13.20 -1.36
C ALA A 219 0.31 -13.13 -0.43
N ASP A 220 1.46 -13.51 -0.97
CA ASP A 220 2.73 -13.33 -0.29
C ASP A 220 3.16 -11.85 -0.33
N MET A 221 3.26 -11.23 0.85
CA MET A 221 3.67 -9.83 1.01
C MET A 221 5.04 -9.69 1.69
N ALA A 222 5.86 -10.75 1.69
CA ALA A 222 7.22 -10.71 2.22
C ALA A 222 8.03 -9.53 1.65
N PHE A 223 7.88 -9.23 0.36
CA PHE A 223 8.51 -8.08 -0.28
C PHE A 223 8.17 -6.74 0.41
N TYR A 224 6.88 -6.49 0.67
CA TYR A 224 6.44 -5.24 1.28
C TYR A 224 6.87 -5.16 2.74
N GLY A 225 6.71 -6.25 3.50
CA GLY A 225 7.15 -6.29 4.90
C GLY A 225 8.64 -5.99 5.07
N ILE A 226 9.52 -6.61 4.27
CA ILE A 226 10.97 -6.37 4.38
C ILE A 226 11.35 -4.97 3.90
N SER A 227 10.70 -4.49 2.84
CA SER A 227 10.99 -3.18 2.26
C SER A 227 10.56 -2.07 3.21
N THR A 228 9.43 -2.22 3.91
CA THR A 228 9.01 -1.32 5.00
C THR A 228 10.06 -1.30 6.10
N MET A 229 10.47 -2.46 6.66
CA MET A 229 11.48 -2.46 7.74
C MET A 229 12.79 -1.80 7.30
N ARG A 230 13.27 -2.13 6.11
CA ARG A 230 14.49 -1.56 5.53
C ARG A 230 14.42 -0.04 5.40
N MET A 231 13.34 0.48 4.80
CA MET A 231 13.27 1.89 4.43
C MET A 231 12.89 2.77 5.63
N GLU A 232 12.08 2.23 6.55
CA GLU A 232 11.37 3.01 7.55
C GLU A 232 11.81 2.70 9.00
N LEU A 233 12.48 1.58 9.27
CA LEU A 233 12.90 1.23 10.64
C LEU A 233 14.42 1.11 10.78
N GLU A 234 15.07 0.41 9.85
CA GLU A 234 16.51 0.14 9.90
C GLU A 234 17.41 1.40 9.90
N PRO A 235 17.09 2.51 9.22
CA PRO A 235 17.92 3.72 9.27
C PRO A 235 18.07 4.30 10.68
N TYR A 236 17.22 3.90 11.63
CA TYR A 236 17.30 4.32 13.01
C TYR A 236 18.39 3.60 13.83
N SER A 237 19.00 2.53 13.31
CA SER A 237 20.22 1.93 13.89
C SER A 237 21.50 2.66 13.49
N LEU A 238 21.45 3.46 12.41
CA LEU A 238 22.59 4.20 11.89
C LEU A 238 22.85 5.49 12.67
N SER A 239 24.09 5.98 12.59
CA SER A 239 24.47 7.32 13.06
C SER A 239 23.65 8.40 12.34
N LEU A 240 23.50 9.56 12.98
CA LEU A 240 22.69 10.66 12.43
C LEU A 240 23.17 11.09 11.03
N ASP A 241 24.48 11.18 10.82
CA ASP A 241 25.09 11.55 9.53
C ASP A 241 24.79 10.55 8.41
N ARG A 242 24.66 9.26 8.74
CA ARG A 242 24.27 8.23 7.77
C ARG A 242 22.76 8.18 7.58
N ARG A 243 21.98 8.53 8.62
CA ARG A 243 20.52 8.54 8.55
C ARG A 243 19.97 9.65 7.67
N THR A 244 20.56 10.84 7.72
CA THR A 244 20.17 11.97 6.84
C THR A 244 20.39 11.64 5.36
N LEU A 245 21.17 10.60 5.05
CA LEU A 245 21.33 10.13 3.69
C LEU A 245 20.17 9.24 3.20
N SER A 246 19.37 8.69 4.12
CA SER A 246 18.25 7.79 3.84
C SER A 246 17.09 8.54 3.19
N GLU A 247 16.70 8.10 2.00
CA GLU A 247 15.62 8.66 1.17
C GLU A 247 14.23 8.22 1.66
N SER A 248 13.87 8.48 2.93
CA SER A 248 12.48 8.30 3.34
C SER A 248 11.64 9.49 2.86
N TYR A 249 10.50 9.19 2.25
CA TYR A 249 9.50 10.20 1.87
C TYR A 249 8.60 10.60 3.04
N GLY A 250 8.62 9.85 4.15
CA GLY A 250 7.77 10.05 5.32
C GLY A 250 8.42 10.89 6.42
N THR A 251 7.62 11.30 7.39
CA THR A 251 8.14 11.80 8.67
C THR A 251 8.59 10.62 9.51
N LYS A 252 9.55 10.84 10.42
CA LYS A 252 10.07 9.80 11.30
C LYS A 252 8.95 9.05 12.03
N GLU A 253 7.97 9.78 12.56
CA GLU A 253 6.87 9.18 13.29
C GLU A 253 6.02 8.25 12.42
N LEU A 254 5.71 8.69 11.19
CA LEU A 254 4.91 7.91 10.26
C LEU A 254 5.61 6.62 9.83
N ASP A 255 6.91 6.70 9.55
CA ASP A 255 7.77 5.56 9.19
C ASP A 255 7.78 4.50 10.31
N ILE A 256 7.99 4.93 11.56
CA ILE A 256 7.99 4.03 12.70
C ILE A 256 6.61 3.41 12.95
N GLU A 257 5.55 4.18 12.79
CA GLU A 257 4.18 3.68 12.95
C GLU A 257 3.78 2.69 11.85
N ASN A 258 4.20 2.94 10.63
CA ASN A 258 3.96 2.04 9.52
C ASN A 258 4.75 0.72 9.70
N SER A 259 6.02 0.81 10.10
CA SER A 259 6.81 -0.37 10.47
C SER A 259 6.18 -1.16 11.62
N ALA A 260 5.76 -0.47 12.69
CA ALA A 260 5.05 -1.08 13.80
C ALA A 260 3.74 -1.75 13.38
N THR A 261 3.05 -1.20 12.37
CA THR A 261 1.80 -1.76 11.82
C THR A 261 2.03 -3.14 11.21
N TYR A 262 3.07 -3.32 10.38
CA TYR A 262 3.42 -4.63 9.82
C TYR A 262 3.74 -5.65 10.91
N ILE A 263 4.56 -5.28 11.89
CA ILE A 263 4.94 -6.18 13.00
C ILE A 263 3.70 -6.61 13.80
N ARG A 264 2.79 -5.69 14.08
CA ARG A 264 1.58 -6.00 14.86
C ARG A 264 0.59 -6.90 14.12
N ILE A 265 0.53 -6.77 12.80
CA ILE A 265 -0.46 -7.47 11.97
C ILE A 265 0.09 -8.79 11.44
N ALA A 266 1.27 -8.76 10.83
CA ALA A 266 1.93 -9.85 10.12
C ALA A 266 3.23 -10.30 10.81
N GLY A 267 3.48 -9.91 12.07
CA GLY A 267 4.71 -10.24 12.79
C GLY A 267 5.01 -11.74 12.85
N LYS A 268 3.99 -12.59 12.93
CA LYS A 268 4.16 -14.05 12.85
C LYS A 268 4.74 -14.46 11.49
N GLN A 269 4.12 -14.04 10.39
CA GLN A 269 4.57 -14.35 9.02
C GLN A 269 5.99 -13.82 8.80
N MET A 270 6.28 -12.60 9.26
CA MET A 270 7.63 -12.02 9.20
C MET A 270 8.66 -12.81 10.01
N TYR A 271 8.30 -13.30 11.20
CA TYR A 271 9.17 -14.09 12.06
C TYR A 271 9.45 -15.49 11.50
N GLU A 272 8.47 -16.09 10.83
CA GLU A 272 8.58 -17.42 10.21
C GLU A 272 9.23 -17.37 8.81
N CYS A 273 9.11 -16.25 8.09
CA CYS A 273 9.64 -16.08 6.74
C CYS A 273 11.17 -16.24 6.69
N ARG A 274 11.67 -16.92 5.65
CA ARG A 274 13.10 -17.14 5.40
C ARG A 274 13.52 -16.72 4.00
N ASP A 275 12.68 -15.95 3.32
CA ASP A 275 12.95 -15.54 1.95
C ASP A 275 14.18 -14.64 1.89
N ILE A 276 15.05 -14.98 0.95
CA ILE A 276 16.24 -14.20 0.61
C ILE A 276 15.91 -13.40 -0.65
N LEU A 277 15.88 -12.09 -0.48
CA LEU A 277 15.37 -11.08 -1.40
C LEU A 277 16.51 -10.16 -1.88
N GLY A 278 17.67 -10.74 -2.15
CA GLY A 278 18.87 -10.05 -2.64
C GLY A 278 20.09 -10.98 -2.76
N PRO A 279 21.21 -10.46 -3.28
CA PRO A 279 22.42 -11.26 -3.55
C PRO A 279 23.11 -11.80 -2.28
N LYS A 280 23.04 -11.11 -1.12
CA LYS A 280 23.62 -11.64 0.12
C LYS A 280 22.78 -12.81 0.63
N GLY A 281 23.35 -14.01 0.60
CA GLY A 281 22.66 -15.25 0.97
C GLY A 281 22.03 -16.00 -0.20
N ASN A 282 22.02 -15.42 -1.41
CA ASN A 282 21.56 -16.08 -2.63
C ASN A 282 22.51 -15.77 -3.81
N PRO A 283 23.55 -16.58 -4.04
CA PRO A 283 24.50 -16.37 -5.14
C PRO A 283 23.87 -16.41 -6.55
N GLY A 284 22.67 -16.99 -6.69
CA GLY A 284 21.93 -17.05 -7.95
C GLY A 284 21.01 -15.85 -8.19
N TRP A 285 21.05 -14.83 -7.34
CA TRP A 285 20.15 -13.69 -7.44
C TRP A 285 20.33 -12.93 -8.77
N PRO A 286 19.26 -12.69 -9.55
CA PRO A 286 19.36 -12.01 -10.84
C PRO A 286 19.85 -10.56 -10.69
N SER A 287 20.81 -10.15 -11.51
CA SER A 287 21.41 -8.81 -11.46
C SER A 287 20.42 -7.67 -11.77
N ASN A 288 19.31 -7.98 -12.44
CA ASN A 288 18.26 -7.03 -12.81
C ASN A 288 17.05 -7.03 -11.86
N ALA A 289 17.04 -7.86 -10.81
CA ALA A 289 15.90 -7.99 -9.89
C ALA A 289 15.87 -6.95 -8.76
N GLY A 290 16.83 -6.01 -8.73
CA GLY A 290 17.05 -5.15 -7.57
C GLY A 290 17.53 -5.96 -6.36
N ALA A 291 17.50 -5.38 -5.15
CA ALA A 291 17.82 -6.11 -3.92
C ALA A 291 16.93 -5.59 -2.78
N PRO A 292 15.62 -5.91 -2.80
CA PRO A 292 14.67 -5.38 -1.82
C PRO A 292 15.04 -5.72 -0.37
N GLY A 293 15.61 -6.90 -0.12
CA GLY A 293 16.08 -7.31 1.19
C GLY A 293 17.40 -6.66 1.63
N SER A 294 18.10 -5.90 0.78
CA SER A 294 19.32 -5.18 1.20
C SER A 294 19.00 -4.07 2.19
N SER A 295 19.83 -3.82 3.19
CA SER A 295 19.55 -2.88 4.28
C SER A 295 20.04 -1.44 4.06
N GLY A 296 20.78 -1.18 2.99
CA GLY A 296 21.51 0.08 2.83
C GLY A 296 22.61 0.32 3.87
N GLY A 297 23.11 -0.74 4.53
CA GLY A 297 24.21 -0.68 5.50
C GLY A 297 23.79 -0.69 6.97
N ALA A 298 22.50 -0.79 7.27
CA ALA A 298 21.98 -0.96 8.64
C ALA A 298 22.01 -2.42 9.12
N TRP A 299 22.16 -3.36 8.18
CA TRP A 299 22.21 -4.80 8.42
C TRP A 299 23.15 -5.48 7.40
N ASP A 300 24.10 -6.29 7.88
CA ASP A 300 25.16 -6.87 7.05
C ASP A 300 25.00 -8.36 6.74
N GLY A 301 24.00 -9.03 7.33
CA GLY A 301 23.73 -10.44 7.07
C GLY A 301 23.00 -10.69 5.73
N VAL A 302 22.16 -11.72 5.69
CA VAL A 302 21.41 -12.09 4.46
C VAL A 302 20.44 -10.98 4.04
N ASP A 303 20.30 -10.77 2.73
CA ASP A 303 19.39 -9.77 2.14
C ASP A 303 17.94 -10.29 2.22
N GLY A 304 17.40 -10.50 3.42
CA GLY A 304 16.09 -11.10 3.60
C GLY A 304 15.66 -11.17 5.06
N TYR A 305 14.73 -12.07 5.35
CA TYR A 305 14.26 -12.34 6.70
C TYR A 305 15.25 -13.25 7.44
N HIS A 306 15.65 -12.85 8.65
CA HIS A 306 16.62 -13.57 9.46
C HIS A 306 16.34 -13.36 10.96
N PRO A 307 16.55 -14.36 11.84
CA PRO A 307 16.30 -14.22 13.29
C PRO A 307 17.08 -13.07 13.93
N GLU A 308 18.34 -12.88 13.54
CA GLU A 308 19.16 -11.78 14.06
C GLU A 308 18.69 -10.41 13.54
N ARG A 309 18.13 -10.36 12.33
CA ARG A 309 17.56 -9.13 11.76
C ARG A 309 16.25 -8.77 12.46
N TRP A 310 15.44 -9.76 12.81
CA TRP A 310 14.28 -9.59 13.69
C TRP A 310 14.69 -9.04 15.05
N ALA A 311 15.75 -9.57 15.66
CA ALA A 311 16.29 -9.06 16.92
C ALA A 311 16.78 -7.60 16.80
N LEU A 312 17.42 -7.23 15.68
CA LEU A 312 17.80 -5.86 15.37
C LEU A 312 16.56 -4.94 15.33
N TRP A 313 15.50 -5.30 14.60
CA TRP A 313 14.26 -4.51 14.57
C TRP A 313 13.66 -4.31 15.95
N LYS A 314 13.62 -5.38 16.77
CA LYS A 314 13.14 -5.29 18.16
C LYS A 314 13.98 -4.34 18.99
N ALA A 315 15.30 -4.37 18.84
CA ALA A 315 16.21 -3.49 19.56
C ALA A 315 15.99 -2.01 19.20
N ILE A 316 15.81 -1.71 17.91
CA ILE A 316 15.49 -0.35 17.43
C ILE A 316 14.17 0.14 18.05
N LEU A 317 13.12 -0.68 18.02
CA LEU A 317 11.82 -0.30 18.57
C LEU A 317 11.86 -0.13 20.09
N LYS A 318 12.61 -0.98 20.81
CA LYS A 318 12.83 -0.82 22.26
C LYS A 318 13.50 0.51 22.57
N ASP A 319 14.56 0.86 21.85
CA ASP A 319 15.24 2.14 22.01
C ASP A 319 14.30 3.33 21.73
N ILE A 320 13.54 3.30 20.64
CA ILE A 320 12.56 4.36 20.31
C ILE A 320 11.49 4.49 21.40
N SER A 321 11.01 3.37 21.95
CA SER A 321 9.96 3.34 22.97
C SER A 321 10.37 3.98 24.31
N GLN A 322 11.66 4.16 24.54
CA GLN A 322 12.25 4.69 25.78
C GLN A 322 12.70 6.15 25.64
N ARG A 323 12.76 6.69 24.42
CA ARG A 323 13.21 8.06 24.13
C ARG A 323 12.07 9.07 24.25
N GLU A 324 12.45 10.34 24.36
CA GLU A 324 11.53 11.45 24.16
C GLU A 324 11.13 11.54 22.67
N GLY A 325 9.87 11.87 22.42
CA GLY A 325 9.30 11.92 21.08
C GLY A 325 7.78 12.06 21.11
N ARG A 326 7.16 12.12 19.93
CA ARG A 326 5.69 12.17 19.82
C ARG A 326 5.07 10.86 20.34
N LYS A 327 3.92 11.00 21.01
CA LYS A 327 3.25 9.90 21.71
C LYS A 327 2.87 8.75 20.78
N ASN A 328 2.32 9.05 19.60
CA ASN A 328 1.93 8.06 18.58
C ASN A 328 3.09 7.13 18.19
N MET A 329 4.26 7.68 17.89
CA MET A 329 5.47 6.92 17.58
C MET A 329 5.92 6.04 18.76
N ILE A 330 5.98 6.60 19.97
CA ILE A 330 6.39 5.86 21.17
C ILE A 330 5.44 4.69 21.45
N GLU A 331 4.13 4.93 21.43
CA GLU A 331 3.13 3.89 21.71
C GLU A 331 3.08 2.83 20.60
N ALA A 332 3.27 3.21 19.34
CA ALA A 332 3.39 2.24 18.25
C ALA A 332 4.62 1.35 18.42
N ALA A 333 5.78 1.92 18.78
CA ALA A 333 6.99 1.16 19.06
C ALA A 333 6.82 0.19 20.23
N LYS A 334 6.19 0.64 21.34
CA LYS A 334 5.85 -0.25 22.49
C LYS A 334 4.94 -1.40 22.05
N ALA A 335 3.88 -1.08 21.32
CA ALA A 335 2.92 -2.09 20.86
C ALA A 335 3.57 -3.11 19.92
N ALA A 336 4.49 -2.67 19.05
CA ALA A 336 5.27 -3.55 18.19
C ALA A 336 6.19 -4.47 19.02
N VAL A 337 6.93 -3.95 20.01
CA VAL A 337 7.77 -4.77 20.89
C VAL A 337 6.96 -5.86 21.60
N VAL A 338 5.80 -5.51 22.16
CA VAL A 338 4.90 -6.47 22.81
C VAL A 338 4.43 -7.54 21.82
N ALA A 339 4.09 -7.15 20.59
CA ALA A 339 3.72 -8.11 19.53
C ALA A 339 4.88 -9.04 19.16
N MET A 340 6.11 -8.52 19.07
CA MET A 340 7.29 -9.34 18.77
C MET A 340 7.58 -10.35 19.88
N GLU A 341 7.52 -9.92 21.15
CA GLU A 341 7.74 -10.80 22.30
C GLU A 341 6.66 -11.90 22.38
N LYS A 342 5.42 -11.57 22.02
CA LYS A 342 4.34 -12.56 21.90
C LYS A 342 4.67 -13.60 20.81
N VAL A 343 5.07 -13.17 19.62
CA VAL A 343 5.41 -14.08 18.50
C VAL A 343 6.56 -15.01 18.89
N GLU A 344 7.64 -14.47 19.47
CA GLU A 344 8.79 -15.25 19.95
C GLU A 344 8.40 -16.26 21.04
N HIS A 345 7.51 -15.89 21.95
CA HIS A 345 7.02 -16.79 22.99
C HIS A 345 6.18 -17.95 22.42
N GLU A 346 5.30 -17.66 21.46
CA GLU A 346 4.40 -18.65 20.84
C GLU A 346 5.13 -19.63 19.91
N HIS A 347 6.23 -19.22 19.27
CA HIS A 347 6.92 -20.02 18.24
C HIS A 347 8.28 -20.56 18.71
N GLY A 348 8.66 -20.25 19.95
CA GLY A 348 9.96 -20.61 20.52
C GLY A 348 11.12 -19.81 19.90
N PRO A 349 12.30 -19.81 20.56
CA PRO A 349 13.50 -19.28 19.92
C PRO A 349 13.79 -20.10 18.66
N ILE A 350 14.01 -19.41 17.54
CA ILE A 350 14.45 -20.07 16.30
C ILE A 350 15.78 -20.73 16.60
N GLU A 351 15.78 -22.05 16.74
CA GLU A 351 16.99 -22.82 16.90
C GLU A 351 17.86 -22.59 15.66
N HIS A 352 19.07 -22.08 15.87
CA HIS A 352 20.08 -22.04 14.83
C HIS A 352 20.42 -23.49 14.49
N HIS A 353 19.71 -24.07 13.53
CA HIS A 353 20.17 -25.28 12.88
C HIS A 353 21.49 -24.91 12.21
N ALA A 354 22.58 -25.24 12.91
CA ALA A 354 23.92 -25.19 12.34
C ALA A 354 23.84 -25.96 11.01
N PRO A 355 24.30 -25.37 9.90
CA PRO A 355 24.28 -26.06 8.63
C PRO A 355 24.98 -27.41 8.79
N SER A 356 24.27 -28.48 8.49
CA SER A 356 24.84 -29.83 8.43
C SER A 356 26.06 -29.77 7.53
N GLN A 357 27.25 -30.02 8.11
CA GLN A 357 28.54 -29.98 7.42
C GLN A 357 28.64 -31.05 6.34
#